data_AF-A0A9Q3EBN5-F1
#
_entry.id   AF-A0A9Q3EBN5-F1
#
_cell.length_a   1.000
_cell.length_b   1.000
_cell.length_c   1.000
_cell.angle_alpha   90.00
_cell.angle_beta   90.00
_cell.angle_gamma   90.00
#
_symmetry.space_group_name_H-M   'P 1'
#
loop_
_entity.id
_entity.type
_entity.pdbx_description
1 polymer ?
#
loop_
_entity_poly.entity_id
_entity_poly.type
_entity_poly.pdbx_seq_one_letter_code
_entity_poly.pdbx_strand_id
1 'polypeptide(L)'
;MNNCKSVNTPLVPNNHIGATTEDEEKALKSIKVNFRSAFGSINNLNTATRPDLSHAVSSLSQHLERPGIHHWRAFLHILKYLRGTQEMGLLYN
;
A
#
# COMPACT_ATOMS: atom_id res chain seq x y z
N MET A 1 -1.25 -4.04 16.08
CA MET A 1 -0.29 -4.55 15.05
C MET A 1 1.06 -4.85 15.72
N ASN A 2 1.11 -5.76 16.70
CA ASN A 2 2.31 -5.89 17.54
C ASN A 2 3.33 -6.92 17.01
N ASN A 3 2.98 -7.74 16.00
CA ASN A 3 3.80 -8.84 15.47
C ASN A 3 3.83 -8.93 13.91
N CYS A 4 3.81 -7.81 13.18
CA CYS A 4 4.06 -7.81 11.73
C CYS A 4 5.57 -7.79 11.41
N LYS A 5 6.06 -8.78 10.63
CA LYS A 5 7.42 -8.77 10.07
C LYS A 5 7.59 -7.56 9.13
N SER A 6 8.60 -6.74 9.39
CA SER A 6 8.96 -5.62 8.52
C SER A 6 9.50 -6.12 7.18
N VAL A 7 9.37 -5.28 6.16
CA VAL A 7 9.92 -5.51 4.81
C VAL A 7 10.79 -4.32 4.45
N ASN A 8 11.76 -4.54 3.56
CA ASN A 8 12.77 -3.52 3.22
C ASN A 8 12.38 -2.67 2.01
N THR A 9 11.35 -3.06 1.26
CA THR A 9 10.89 -2.33 0.07
C THR A 9 9.43 -1.92 0.22
N PRO A 10 9.03 -0.74 -0.30
CA PRO A 10 7.65 -0.28 -0.23
C PRO A 10 6.72 -1.07 -1.18
N LEU A 11 7.27 -1.63 -2.25
CA LEU A 11 6.57 -2.50 -3.18
C LEU A 11 7.45 -3.72 -3.52
N VAL A 12 6.82 -4.84 -3.84
CA VAL A 12 7.53 -6.03 -4.32
C VAL A 12 8.08 -5.75 -5.72
N PRO A 13 9.40 -5.94 -5.99
CA PRO A 13 9.98 -5.75 -7.31
C PRO A 13 9.29 -6.62 -8.37
N ASN A 14 9.09 -6.10 -9.59
CA ASN A 14 8.40 -6.79 -10.70
C ASN A 14 6.94 -7.23 -10.41
N ASN A 15 6.30 -6.67 -9.39
CA ASN A 15 4.90 -6.94 -9.13
C ASN A 15 4.02 -6.12 -10.07
N HIS A 16 3.69 -6.67 -11.23
CA HIS A 16 2.67 -6.12 -12.11
C HIS A 16 1.33 -6.13 -11.37
N ILE A 17 0.92 -4.96 -10.88
CA ILE A 17 -0.39 -4.77 -10.30
C ILE A 17 -1.41 -4.73 -11.45
N GLY A 18 -1.84 -5.91 -11.88
CA GLY A 18 -2.77 -6.09 -12.99
C GLY A 18 -4.22 -5.78 -12.62
N ALA A 19 -5.07 -5.80 -13.65
CA ALA A 19 -6.52 -5.61 -13.50
C ALA A 19 -7.13 -6.63 -12.54
N THR A 20 -8.11 -6.18 -11.76
CA THR A 20 -8.84 -7.01 -10.80
C THR A 20 -9.82 -7.93 -11.51
N THR A 21 -9.79 -9.22 -11.15
CA THR A 21 -10.84 -10.18 -11.53
C THR A 21 -12.08 -10.05 -10.63
N GLU A 22 -13.26 -10.49 -11.09
CA GLU A 22 -14.50 -10.42 -10.29
C GLU A 22 -14.38 -11.17 -8.96
N ASP A 23 -13.70 -12.31 -8.96
CA ASP A 23 -13.44 -13.12 -7.77
C ASP A 23 -12.58 -12.37 -6.74
N GLU A 24 -11.57 -11.64 -7.19
CA GLU A 24 -10.70 -10.83 -6.32
C GLU A 24 -11.44 -9.61 -5.76
N GLU A 25 -12.28 -8.96 -6.55
CA GLU A 25 -13.13 -7.85 -6.11
C GLU A 25 -14.12 -8.33 -5.04
N LYS A 26 -14.74 -9.49 -5.26
CA LYS A 26 -15.67 -10.12 -4.31
C LYS A 26 -14.95 -10.55 -3.03
N ALA A 27 -13.75 -11.11 -3.15
CA ALA A 27 -12.91 -11.47 -2.01
C ALA A 27 -12.53 -10.25 -1.18
N LEU A 28 -12.28 -9.09 -1.80
CA LEU A 28 -12.02 -7.87 -1.04
C LEU A 28 -13.27 -7.35 -0.34
N LYS A 29 -14.42 -7.36 -1.03
CA LYS A 29 -15.72 -6.95 -0.46
C LYS A 29 -16.11 -7.77 0.77
N SER A 30 -15.78 -9.07 0.80
CA SER A 30 -16.09 -9.94 1.94
C SER A 30 -15.34 -9.56 3.23
N ILE A 31 -14.15 -8.95 3.10
CA ILE A 31 -13.35 -8.45 4.23
C ILE A 31 -13.88 -7.09 4.74
N LYS A 32 -14.83 -6.47 4.02
CA LYS A 32 -15.50 -5.21 4.39
C LYS A 32 -14.53 -4.05 4.67
N VAL A 33 -13.43 -3.99 3.92
CA VAL A 33 -12.45 -2.89 4.04
C VAL A 33 -12.81 -1.73 3.13
N ASN A 34 -12.65 -0.50 3.61
CA ASN A 34 -12.74 0.69 2.78
C ASN A 34 -11.36 1.01 2.20
N PHE A 35 -11.06 0.43 1.03
CA PHE A 35 -9.76 0.58 0.36
C PHE A 35 -9.41 2.04 0.07
N ARG A 36 -10.37 2.85 -0.39
CA ARG A 36 -10.15 4.25 -0.76
C ARG A 36 -9.79 5.12 0.44
N SER A 37 -10.47 4.92 1.57
CA SER A 37 -10.14 5.60 2.83
C SER A 37 -8.74 5.19 3.32
N ALA A 38 -8.44 3.90 3.31
CA ALA A 38 -7.13 3.38 3.71
C ALA A 38 -5.98 3.93 2.84
N PHE A 39 -6.19 3.99 1.52
CA PHE A 39 -5.27 4.61 0.57
C PHE A 39 -5.04 6.10 0.89
N GLY A 40 -6.09 6.84 1.23
CA GLY A 40 -5.98 8.26 1.61
C GLY A 40 -4.97 8.50 2.74
N SER A 41 -4.97 7.63 3.76
CA SER A 41 -4.01 7.71 4.86
C SER A 41 -2.55 7.51 4.41
N ILE A 42 -2.29 6.56 3.51
CA ILE A 42 -0.93 6.36 2.96
C ILE A 42 -0.54 7.52 2.05
N ASN A 43 -1.45 8.01 1.22
CA ASN A 43 -1.19 9.14 0.34
C ASN A 43 -0.82 10.41 1.13
N ASN A 44 -1.47 10.63 2.28
CA ASN A 44 -1.11 11.71 3.18
C ASN A 44 0.33 11.58 3.71
N LEU A 45 0.74 10.37 4.13
CA LEU A 45 2.12 10.11 4.57
C LEU A 45 3.13 10.32 3.45
N ASN A 46 2.82 9.85 2.24
CA ASN A 46 3.66 10.03 1.07
C ASN A 46 3.93 11.52 0.78
N THR A 47 2.88 12.34 0.79
CA THR A 47 2.98 13.78 0.52
C THR A 47 3.68 14.53 1.65
N ALA A 48 3.47 14.13 2.91
CA ALA A 48 3.98 14.89 4.06
C ALA A 48 5.43 14.55 4.44
N THR A 49 5.77 13.27 4.53
CA THR A 49 7.01 12.83 5.20
C THR A 49 7.75 11.69 4.50
N ARG A 50 7.11 10.97 3.58
CA ARG A 50 7.64 9.71 3.03
C ARG A 50 7.62 9.67 1.49
N PRO A 51 8.43 10.51 0.81
CA PRO A 51 8.48 10.56 -0.65
C PRO A 51 8.97 9.24 -1.28
N ASP A 52 9.67 8.41 -0.51
CA ASP A 52 10.09 7.05 -0.86
C ASP A 52 8.91 6.12 -1.21
N LEU A 53 7.69 6.44 -0.76
CA LEU A 53 6.48 5.69 -1.10
C LEU A 53 5.88 6.04 -2.46
N SER A 54 6.34 7.11 -3.11
CA SER A 54 5.65 7.71 -4.26
C SER A 54 5.36 6.69 -5.36
N HIS A 55 6.33 5.84 -5.69
CA HIS A 55 6.17 4.82 -6.72
C HIS A 55 5.09 3.78 -6.36
N ALA A 56 5.08 3.33 -5.10
CA ALA A 56 4.10 2.35 -4.62
C ALA A 56 2.68 2.95 -4.57
N VAL A 57 2.57 4.21 -4.12
CA VAL A 57 1.30 4.95 -4.05
C VAL A 57 0.74 5.21 -5.44
N SER A 58 1.55 5.65 -6.40
CA SER A 58 1.13 5.86 -7.80
C SER A 58 0.70 4.56 -8.49
N SER A 59 1.27 3.43 -8.10
CA SER A 59 0.85 2.13 -8.63
C SER A 59 -0.51 1.70 -8.07
N LEU A 60 -0.76 1.93 -6.78
CA LEU A 60 -2.05 1.60 -6.14
C LEU A 60 -3.18 2.57 -6.51
N SER A 61 -2.88 3.83 -6.82
CA SER A 61 -3.91 4.82 -7.17
C SER A 61 -4.71 4.45 -8.42
N GLN A 62 -4.10 3.68 -9.33
CA GLN A 62 -4.73 3.20 -10.57
C GLN A 62 -5.91 2.26 -10.31
N HIS A 63 -5.97 1.66 -9.11
CA HIS A 63 -6.93 0.59 -8.78
C HIS A 63 -7.94 1.00 -7.70
N LEU A 64 -8.12 2.30 -7.47
CA LEU A 64 -9.04 2.82 -6.43
C LEU A 64 -10.52 2.60 -6.75
N GLU A 65 -10.86 2.53 -8.04
CA GLU A 65 -12.25 2.33 -8.49
C GLU A 65 -12.69 0.87 -8.32
N ARG A 66 -11.83 -0.07 -8.72
CA ARG A 66 -12.09 -1.51 -8.66
C ARG A 66 -10.94 -2.26 -7.97
N PRO A 67 -10.80 -2.11 -6.63
CA PRO A 67 -9.72 -2.77 -5.89
C PRO A 67 -10.00 -4.27 -5.74
N GLY A 68 -8.92 -5.05 -5.69
CA GLY A 68 -8.93 -6.51 -5.55
C GLY A 68 -8.14 -6.95 -4.33
N ILE A 69 -8.21 -8.23 -4.00
CA ILE A 69 -7.51 -8.77 -2.84
C ILE A 69 -5.97 -8.64 -2.96
N HIS A 70 -5.42 -8.71 -4.17
CA HIS A 70 -4.00 -8.47 -4.44
C HIS A 70 -3.62 -7.00 -4.19
N HIS A 71 -4.47 -6.06 -4.60
CA HIS A 71 -4.30 -4.63 -4.28
C HIS A 71 -4.25 -4.39 -2.78
N TRP A 72 -5.13 -5.05 -2.03
CA TRP A 72 -5.10 -5.00 -0.57
C TRP A 72 -3.84 -5.61 0.03
N ARG A 73 -3.35 -6.74 -0.50
CA ARG A 73 -2.08 -7.33 -0.05
C ARG A 73 -0.89 -6.41 -0.30
N ALA A 74 -0.86 -5.72 -1.45
CA ALA A 74 0.15 -4.72 -1.76
C ALA A 74 0.06 -3.53 -0.80
N PHE A 75 -1.14 -3.05 -0.50
CA PHE A 75 -1.35 -2.02 0.52
C PHE A 75 -0.83 -2.46 1.91
N LEU A 76 -1.12 -3.69 2.33
CA LEU A 76 -0.59 -4.25 3.58
C LEU A 76 0.94 -4.40 3.56
N HIS A 77 1.55 -4.59 2.39
CA HIS A 77 3.01 -4.61 2.24
C HIS A 77 3.62 -3.24 2.53
N ILE A 78 3.03 -2.15 2.01
CA ILE A 78 3.44 -0.78 2.33
C ILE A 78 3.34 -0.54 3.85
N LEU A 79 2.27 -1.00 4.50
CA LEU A 79 2.15 -0.84 5.96
C LEU A 79 3.24 -1.60 6.73
N LYS A 80 3.67 -2.77 6.26
CA LYS A 80 4.81 -3.51 6.84
C LYS A 80 6.13 -2.77 6.64
N TYR A 81 6.30 -2.15 5.48
CA TYR A 81 7.47 -1.33 5.18
C TYR A 81 7.52 -0.11 6.11
N LEU A 82 6.40 0.61 6.25
CA LEU A 82 6.25 1.73 7.17
C LEU A 82 6.62 1.33 8.61
N ARG A 83 6.16 0.16 9.08
CA ARG A 83 6.52 -0.37 10.41
C ARG A 83 8.02 -0.60 10.58
N GLY A 84 8.71 -1.07 9.54
CA GLY A 84 10.16 -1.30 9.58
C GLY A 84 11.01 -0.04 9.46
N THR A 85 10.40 1.07 9.04
CA THR A 85 11.11 2.30 8.66
C THR A 85 10.64 3.50 9.49
N GLN A 86 10.01 3.27 10.64
CA GLN A 86 9.48 4.35 11.49
C GLN A 86 10.59 5.26 12.04
N GLU A 87 11.80 4.73 12.21
CA GLU A 87 12.97 5.46 12.72
C GLU A 87 13.79 6.11 11.58
N MET A 88 13.42 5.88 10.31
CA MET A 88 14.09 6.53 9.18
C MET A 88 13.49 7.91 8.91
N GLY A 89 14.35 8.90 8.69
CA GLY A 89 13.97 10.27 8.36
C GLY A 89 14.70 10.80 7.12
N LEU A 90 14.18 11.90 6.56
CA LEU A 90 14.84 12.62 5.47
C LEU A 90 15.94 13.51 6.03
N LEU A 91 17.12 13.44 5.43
CA LEU A 91 18.24 14.33 5.76
C LEU A 91 18.39 15.35 4.62
N TYR A 92 18.08 16.61 4.91
CA TYR A 92 18.29 17.74 4.01
C TYR A 92 19.66 18.37 4.29
N ASN A 93 20.42 18.68 3.25
CA ASN A 93 21.72 19.34 3.30
C ASN A 93 21.64 20.70 2.61
#